data_AF-A0A1I8FX47-F1
#
_entry.id   AF-A0A1I8FX47-F1
#
_cell.length_a   1.000
_cell.length_b   1.000
_cell.length_c   1.000
_cell.angle_alpha   90.00
_cell.angle_beta   90.00
_cell.angle_gamma   90.00
#
_symmetry.space_group_name_H-M   'P 1'
#
loop_
_entity.id
_entity.type
_entity.pdbx_description
1 polymer ?
#
loop_
_entity_poly.entity_id
_entity_poly.type
_entity_poly.pdbx_seq_one_letter_code
_entity_poly.pdbx_strand_id
1 'polypeptide(L)'
;INKFQIFKGYLDDHLNSDNAWIEAVVINIHESEGWKFSDAMLKVFAEADCDEQVKWMEVAYSTALRSSHCELLKTVAGNHNAYF
;
A
#
# COMPACT_ATOMS: atom_id res chain seq x y z
N ILE A 1 9.61 -14.38 -2.03
CA ILE A 1 9.05 -13.00 -2.04
C ILE A 1 8.85 -12.59 -3.49
N ASN A 2 7.62 -12.24 -3.87
CA ASN A 2 7.31 -11.75 -5.22
C ASN A 2 7.15 -10.23 -5.18
N LYS A 3 7.77 -9.53 -6.14
CA LYS A 3 7.75 -8.06 -6.24
C LYS A 3 7.10 -7.65 -7.55
N PHE A 4 6.06 -6.83 -7.48
CA PHE A 4 5.38 -6.28 -8.65
C PHE A 4 5.27 -4.77 -8.55
N GLN A 5 5.57 -4.07 -9.65
CA GLN A 5 5.20 -2.66 -9.76
C GLN A 5 3.73 -2.58 -10.17
N ILE A 6 2.90 -2.06 -9.28
CA ILE A 6 1.46 -1.95 -9.47
C ILE A 6 1.12 -0.71 -10.29
N PHE A 7 1.84 0.38 -10.02
CA PHE A 7 1.54 1.68 -10.60
C PHE A 7 2.81 2.53 -10.71
N LYS A 8 2.88 3.35 -11.75
CA LYS A 8 3.86 4.43 -11.89
C LYS A 8 3.25 5.58 -12.68
N GLY A 9 3.24 6.77 -12.09
CA GLY A 9 2.80 8.00 -12.75
C GLY A 9 1.98 8.92 -11.84
N TYR A 10 1.12 9.72 -12.47
CA TYR A 10 0.25 10.69 -11.81
C TYR A 10 -0.76 10.04 -10.86
N LEU A 11 -0.72 10.42 -9.59
CA LEU A 11 -1.68 9.99 -8.60
C LEU A 11 -2.77 11.07 -8.43
N ASP A 12 -4.01 10.72 -8.74
CA ASP A 12 -5.16 11.60 -8.52
C ASP A 12 -5.43 11.71 -7.01
N ASP A 13 -4.94 12.78 -6.39
CA ASP A 13 -5.01 13.03 -4.96
C ASP A 13 -5.53 14.45 -4.71
N HIS A 14 -6.36 14.61 -3.68
CA HIS A 14 -6.96 15.90 -3.31
C HIS A 14 -5.97 17.03 -3.01
N LEU A 15 -4.68 16.72 -2.85
CA LEU A 15 -3.61 17.71 -2.67
C LEU A 15 -3.09 18.30 -4.00
N ASN A 16 -3.51 17.75 -5.15
CA ASN A 16 -3.12 18.26 -6.45
C ASN A 16 -3.69 19.67 -6.70
N SER A 17 -2.91 20.49 -7.41
CA SER A 17 -3.24 21.86 -7.79
C SER A 17 -2.75 22.15 -9.22
N ASP A 18 -3.09 23.32 -9.76
CA ASP A 18 -2.72 23.72 -11.13
C ASP A 18 -1.22 23.65 -11.42
N ASN A 19 -0.37 23.84 -10.39
CA ASN A 19 1.08 23.92 -10.54
C ASN A 19 1.86 22.87 -9.74
N ALA A 20 1.19 21.95 -9.06
CA ALA A 20 1.84 20.89 -8.28
C ALA A 20 0.95 19.65 -8.18
N TRP A 21 1.52 18.47 -8.40
CA TRP A 21 0.81 17.20 -8.30
C TRP A 21 1.69 16.10 -7.69
N ILE A 22 1.04 15.02 -7.26
CA ILE A 22 1.70 13.83 -6.74
C ILE A 22 1.92 12.84 -7.87
N GLU A 23 3.15 12.33 -7.99
CA GLU A 23 3.46 11.13 -8.75
C GLU A 23 3.96 10.04 -7.80
N ALA A 24 3.61 8.79 -8.09
CA ALA A 24 3.97 7.66 -7.25
C ALA A 24 4.56 6.51 -8.06
N VAL A 25 5.44 5.73 -7.42
CA VAL A 25 5.79 4.38 -7.84
C VAL A 25 5.30 3.45 -6.74
N VAL A 26 4.34 2.59 -7.07
CA VAL A 26 3.71 1.68 -6.10
C VAL A 26 4.23 0.27 -6.36
N ILE A 27 4.79 -0.32 -5.31
CA ILE A 27 5.38 -1.66 -5.36
C ILE A 27 4.62 -2.54 -4.38
N ASN A 28 4.08 -3.65 -4.87
CA ASN A 28 3.54 -4.72 -4.04
C ASN A 28 4.63 -5.76 -3.79
N ILE A 29 4.90 -6.06 -2.52
CA ILE A 29 5.80 -7.13 -2.09
C ILE A 29 4.96 -8.15 -1.34
N HIS A 30 4.77 -9.32 -1.95
CA HIS A 30 3.95 -10.38 -1.38
C HIS A 30 4.81 -11.54 -0.87
N GLU A 31 4.49 -12.02 0.32
CA GLU A 31 5.09 -13.22 0.90
C GLU A 31 4.78 -14.47 0.05
N SER A 32 5.64 -15.47 0.13
CA SER A 32 5.44 -16.77 -0.54
C SER A 32 5.34 -17.87 0.52
N GLU A 33 4.86 -19.06 0.18
CA GLU A 33 4.64 -20.15 1.16
C GLU A 33 5.87 -20.46 2.03
N GLY A 34 7.09 -20.34 1.50
CA GLY A 34 8.34 -20.55 2.25
C GLY A 34 8.96 -19.29 2.87
N TRP A 35 8.37 -18.11 2.68
CA TRP A 35 8.94 -16.82 3.12
C TRP A 35 7.82 -15.90 3.60
N LYS A 36 7.48 -16.05 4.88
CA LYS A 36 6.45 -15.27 5.58
C LYS A 36 7.05 -14.06 6.27
N PHE A 37 6.35 -12.93 6.23
CA PHE A 37 6.75 -11.77 7.04
C PHE A 37 6.40 -12.02 8.50
N SER A 38 7.33 -11.75 9.41
CA SER A 38 7.05 -11.73 10.84
C SER A 38 6.62 -10.33 11.28
N ASP A 39 5.93 -10.23 12.42
CA ASP A 39 5.56 -8.95 13.02
C ASP A 39 6.78 -8.07 13.35
N ALA A 40 7.98 -8.65 13.44
CA ALA A 40 9.21 -7.87 13.59
C ALA A 40 9.44 -6.93 12.39
N MET A 41 8.90 -7.24 11.20
CA MET A 41 8.97 -6.37 10.02
C MET A 41 8.23 -5.04 10.24
N LEU A 42 7.18 -5.03 11.07
CA LEU A 42 6.43 -3.80 11.36
C LEU A 42 7.32 -2.73 12.00
N LYS A 43 8.38 -3.13 12.72
CA LYS A 43 9.35 -2.21 13.34
C LYS A 43 10.09 -1.35 12.33
N VAL A 44 10.17 -1.76 11.06
CA VAL A 44 10.79 -0.97 9.98
C VAL A 44 9.95 0.27 9.64
N PHE A 45 8.65 0.22 9.91
CA PHE A 45 7.71 1.31 9.63
C PHE A 45 7.36 2.14 10.87
N ALA A 46 7.89 1.78 12.04
CA ALA A 46 7.68 2.55 13.26
C ALA A 46 8.65 3.74 13.29
N GLU A 47 8.12 4.96 13.43
CA GLU A 47 8.93 6.15 13.65
C GLU A 47 9.18 6.35 15.15
N ALA A 48 10.39 6.78 15.51
CA ALA A 48 10.72 7.12 16.89
C ALA A 48 10.01 8.42 17.27
N ASP A 49 9.48 8.48 18.51
CA ASP A 49 8.83 9.66 19.09
C ASP A 49 7.52 10.12 18.40
N CYS A 50 6.82 9.23 17.71
CA CYS A 50 5.47 9.48 17.19
C CYS A 50 4.40 8.65 17.95
N ASP A 51 3.16 9.14 17.98
CA ASP A 51 1.99 8.40 18.46
C ASP A 51 1.41 7.44 17.39
N GLU A 52 2.07 7.32 16.24
CA GLU A 52 1.59 6.51 15.12
C GLU A 52 1.80 5.02 15.40
N GLN A 53 0.85 4.21 14.93
CA GLN A 53 0.88 2.76 15.10
C GLN A 53 0.78 2.09 13.74
N VAL A 54 1.54 1.01 13.58
CA VAL A 54 1.53 0.18 12.38
C VAL A 54 1.05 -1.23 12.72
N LYS A 55 0.20 -1.78 11.86
CA LYS A 55 -0.31 -3.15 11.96
C LYS A 55 -0.53 -3.74 10.58
N TRP A 56 -0.50 -5.06 10.50
CA TRP A 56 -1.07 -5.76 9.36
C TRP A 56 -2.58 -5.55 9.34
N MET A 57 -3.12 -5.25 8.15
CA MET A 57 -4.55 -5.09 7.95
C MET A 57 -5.00 -5.93 6.76
N GLU A 58 -6.25 -6.38 6.82
CA GLU A 58 -6.91 -6.96 5.66
C GLU A 58 -7.02 -5.90 4.54
N VAL A 59 -6.77 -6.34 3.31
CA VAL A 59 -6.95 -5.51 2.12
C VAL A 59 -8.42 -5.59 1.75
N ALA A 60 -9.17 -4.51 2.03
CA ALA A 60 -10.59 -4.41 1.73
C ALA A 60 -10.95 -3.00 1.29
N TYR A 61 -12.08 -2.83 0.60
CA TYR A 61 -12.61 -1.51 0.27
C TYR A 61 -12.84 -0.62 1.52
N SER A 62 -13.20 -1.22 2.65
CA SER A 62 -13.41 -0.51 3.93
C SER A 62 -12.13 -0.12 4.66
N THR A 63 -10.96 -0.54 4.16
CA THR A 63 -9.67 -0.11 4.71
C THR A 63 -9.54 1.38 4.43
N ALA A 64 -9.78 2.21 5.45
CA ALA A 64 -9.91 3.67 5.38
C ALA A 64 -8.60 4.38 5.00
N LEU A 65 -8.10 4.11 3.80
CA LEU A 65 -7.04 4.87 3.17
C LEU A 65 -7.63 6.03 2.37
N ARG A 66 -6.76 6.93 1.90
CA ARG A 66 -7.15 7.97 0.94
C ARG A 66 -7.76 7.32 -0.30
N SER A 67 -8.73 7.99 -0.92
CA SER A 67 -9.40 7.52 -2.14
C SER A 67 -8.41 7.16 -3.25
N SER A 68 -7.30 7.90 -3.36
CA SER A 68 -6.19 7.66 -4.29
C SER A 68 -5.55 6.26 -4.13
N HIS A 69 -5.68 5.64 -2.95
CA HIS A 69 -5.09 4.35 -2.61
C HIS A 69 -6.07 3.18 -2.76
N CYS A 70 -7.38 3.43 -2.75
CA CYS A 70 -8.39 2.37 -2.88
C CYS A 70 -8.26 1.62 -4.22
N GLU A 71 -8.07 2.34 -5.34
CA GLU A 71 -7.88 1.71 -6.66
C GLU A 71 -6.57 0.93 -6.76
N LEU A 72 -5.52 1.36 -6.05
CA LEU A 72 -4.26 0.63 -5.96
C LEU A 72 -4.46 -0.70 -5.22
N LEU A 73 -5.17 -0.68 -4.08
CA LEU A 73 -5.47 -1.89 -3.32
C LEU A 73 -6.36 -2.87 -4.10
N LYS A 74 -7.36 -2.35 -4.83
CA LYS A 74 -8.20 -3.15 -5.73
C LYS A 74 -7.37 -3.88 -6.78
N THR A 75 -6.40 -3.18 -7.37
CA THR A 75 -5.46 -3.77 -8.34
C THR A 75 -4.59 -4.84 -7.70
N VAL A 76 -4.09 -4.58 -6.48
CA VAL A 76 -3.32 -5.56 -5.70
C VAL A 76 -4.13 -6.82 -5.42
N ALA A 77 -5.37 -6.69 -4.96
CA ALA A 77 -6.25 -7.83 -4.70
C ALA A 77 -6.53 -8.63 -5.98
N GLY A 78 -6.85 -7.95 -7.08
CA GLY A 78 -7.04 -8.57 -8.40
C GLY A 78 -5.83 -9.36 -8.88
N ASN A 79 -4.62 -8.84 -8.71
CA ASN A 79 -3.38 -9.53 -9.09
C ASN A 79 -3.12 -10.84 -8.31
N HIS A 80 -3.72 -10.98 -7.13
CA HIS A 80 -3.61 -12.19 -6.29
C HIS A 80 -4.88 -13.04 -6.31
N ASN A 81 -5.88 -12.71 -7.14
CA ASN A 81 -7.22 -13.30 -7.11
C ASN A 81 -7.82 -13.31 -5.68
N ALA A 82 -7.55 -12.27 -4.92
CA ALA A 82 -8.05 -12.09 -3.56
C ALA A 82 -9.39 -11.32 -3.56
N TYR A 83 -10.13 -11.46 -2.46
CA TYR A 83 -11.33 -10.67 -2.19
C TYR A 83 -10.97 -9.19 -1.96
N PHE A 84 -11.89 -8.26 -2.29
CA PHE A 84 -11.73 -6.81 -2.10
C PHE A 84 -13.05 -6.10 -1.76
#